data_AF-A0A327YD25-F1
#
_entry.id   AF-A0A327YD25-F1
#
_cell.length_a   1.000
_cell.length_b   1.000
_cell.length_c   1.000
_cell.angle_alpha   90.00
_cell.angle_beta   90.00
_cell.angle_gamma   90.00
#
_symmetry.space_group_name_H-M   'P 1'
#
loop_
_entity.id
_entity.type
_entity.pdbx_description
1 polymer ?
#
loop_
_entity_poly.entity_id
_entity_poly.type
_entity_poly.pdbx_seq_one_letter_code
_entity_poly.pdbx_strand_id
1 'polypeptide(L)'
;MQVRMVQRAVGQGGLHCGELTLGHKPLRWVYDCGSNQADALKREVGSIARDSEIDLLFLSHLDSDHVNGVDLLLSQVKVREVILPYLNEEALVATIARDISRGGRVAEVVEIRRRRNLRVT
;
A
#
# COMPACT_ATOMS: atom_id res chain seq x y z
N MET A 1 -21.73 0.36 11.99
CA MET A 1 -20.59 0.13 11.07
C MET A 1 -20.70 1.13 9.94
N GLN A 2 -19.67 1.94 9.73
CA GLN A 2 -19.63 2.94 8.66
C GLN A 2 -18.40 2.68 7.80
N VAL A 3 -18.56 2.75 6.47
CA VAL A 3 -17.47 2.60 5.51
C VAL A 3 -17.40 3.86 4.67
N ARG A 4 -16.20 4.43 4.55
CA ARG A 4 -15.88 5.52 3.61
C ARG A 4 -14.78 5.03 2.69
N MET A 5 -14.97 5.19 1.39
CA MET A 5 -13.96 4.89 0.37
C MET A 5 -13.84 6.09 -0.57
N VAL A 6 -12.62 6.43 -0.96
CA VAL A 6 -12.33 7.59 -1.79
C VAL A 6 -11.28 7.23 -2.84
N GLN A 7 -11.65 7.36 -4.11
CA GLN A 7 -10.70 7.40 -5.21
C GLN A 7 -10.06 8.78 -5.27
N ARG A 8 -8.74 8.87 -5.19
CA ARG A 8 -8.03 10.14 -5.31
C ARG A 8 -7.74 10.46 -6.77
N ALA A 9 -7.87 11.74 -7.13
CA ALA A 9 -7.62 12.22 -8.48
C ALA A 9 -6.12 12.45 -8.71
N VAL A 10 -5.36 11.36 -8.76
CA VAL A 10 -3.92 11.39 -9.06
C VAL A 10 -3.63 11.35 -10.56
N GLY A 11 -4.59 10.92 -11.39
CA GLY A 11 -4.42 10.76 -12.82
C GLY A 11 -4.07 9.31 -13.18
N GLN A 12 -3.14 9.12 -14.11
CA GLN A 12 -2.67 7.81 -14.55
C GLN A 12 -1.74 7.20 -13.49
N GLY A 13 -2.09 6.00 -13.03
CA GLY A 13 -1.58 5.33 -11.83
C GLY A 13 -2.72 4.90 -10.91
N GLY A 14 -2.52 4.97 -9.59
CA GLY A 14 -3.51 4.55 -8.61
C GLY A 14 -3.28 5.14 -7.23
N LEU A 15 -4.35 5.68 -6.64
CA LEU A 15 -4.41 6.02 -5.22
C LEU A 15 -5.86 5.97 -4.74
N HIS A 16 -6.17 4.96 -3.95
CA HIS A 16 -7.47 4.79 -3.32
C HIS A 16 -7.27 4.66 -1.81
N CYS A 17 -8.18 5.21 -1.01
CA CYS A 17 -8.13 5.05 0.43
C CYS A 17 -9.51 4.79 1.02
N GLY A 18 -9.53 4.16 2.19
CA GLY A 18 -10.77 3.93 2.89
C GLY A 18 -10.61 3.85 4.40
N GLU A 19 -11.76 3.97 5.06
CA GLU A 19 -11.91 3.93 6.49
C GLU A 19 -13.14 3.09 6.84
N LEU A 20 -12.96 2.12 7.72
CA LEU A 20 -14.01 1.29 8.31
C LEU A 20 -14.09 1.62 9.80
N THR A 21 -15.19 2.22 10.21
CA THR A 21 -15.45 2.57 11.61
C THR A 21 -16.36 1.52 12.24
N LEU A 22 -15.78 0.72 13.13
CA LEU A 22 -16.47 -0.24 14.00
C LEU A 22 -15.99 -0.02 15.45
N GLY A 23 -16.81 0.63 16.27
CA GLY A 23 -16.43 0.96 17.65
C GLY A 23 -15.54 2.21 17.73
N HIS A 24 -14.50 2.17 18.57
CA HIS A 24 -13.73 3.36 18.96
C HIS A 24 -12.50 3.67 18.10
N LYS A 25 -11.89 2.68 17.42
CA LYS A 25 -10.75 2.90 16.52
C LYS A 25 -11.14 2.52 15.08
N PRO A 26 -11.08 3.46 14.12
CA PRO A 26 -11.29 3.13 12.72
C PRO A 26 -10.12 2.28 12.17
N LEU A 27 -10.43 1.36 11.27
CA LEU A 27 -9.44 0.68 10.42
C LEU A 27 -9.25 1.51 9.15
N ARG A 28 -8.01 1.86 8.83
CA ARG A 28 -7.67 2.70 7.67
C ARG A 28 -6.77 1.94 6.70
N TRP A 29 -7.06 2.08 5.41
CA TRP A 29 -6.24 1.50 4.37
C TRP A 29 -5.99 2.44 3.21
N VAL A 30 -4.88 2.20 2.52
CA VAL A 30 -4.53 2.77 1.22
C VAL A 30 -4.30 1.63 0.24
N TYR A 31 -4.71 1.83 -1.00
CA TYR A 31 -4.53 0.91 -2.11
C TYR A 31 -3.84 1.67 -3.25
N ASP A 32 -2.62 1.25 -3.55
CA ASP A 32 -1.61 1.95 -4.34
C ASP A 32 -1.31 3.38 -3.84
N CYS A 33 -0.19 3.93 -4.27
CA CYS A 33 0.13 5.33 -4.01
C CYS A 33 1.06 5.88 -5.07
N GLY A 34 0.72 5.65 -6.33
CA GLY A 34 1.55 6.05 -7.45
C GLY A 34 0.79 6.84 -8.51
N SER A 35 1.56 7.63 -9.26
CA SER A 35 1.08 8.26 -10.48
C SER A 35 2.23 8.81 -11.32
N ASN A 36 2.00 8.93 -12.63
CA ASN A 36 2.84 9.71 -13.53
C ASN A 36 2.62 11.24 -13.44
N GLN A 37 1.76 11.72 -12.54
CA GLN A 37 1.52 13.15 -12.29
C GLN A 37 1.94 13.52 -10.86
N ALA A 38 3.22 13.88 -10.71
CA ALA A 38 3.86 14.12 -9.41
C ALA A 38 3.14 15.16 -8.52
N ASP A 39 2.66 16.27 -9.09
CA ASP A 39 1.96 17.31 -8.33
C ASP A 39 0.61 16.84 -7.80
N ALA A 40 -0.13 16.07 -8.61
CA ALA A 40 -1.40 15.49 -8.20
C ALA A 40 -1.17 14.44 -7.10
N LEU A 41 -0.20 13.56 -7.29
CA LEU A 41 0.19 12.56 -6.29
C LEU A 41 0.56 13.22 -4.96
N LYS A 42 1.43 14.23 -4.98
CA LYS A 42 1.89 14.92 -3.77
C LYS A 42 0.74 15.57 -3.00
N ARG A 43 -0.19 16.20 -3.72
CA ARG A 43 -1.39 16.81 -3.11
C ARG A 43 -2.26 15.76 -2.44
N GLU A 44 -2.56 14.66 -3.13
CA GLU A 44 -3.47 13.63 -2.62
C GLU A 44 -2.85 12.80 -1.49
N VAL A 45 -1.55 12.48 -1.55
CA VAL A 45 -0.80 11.86 -0.44
C VAL A 45 -0.82 12.76 0.79
N GLY A 46 -0.56 14.06 0.63
CA GLY A 46 -0.62 15.01 1.74
C GLY A 46 -2.02 15.14 2.35
N SER A 47 -3.08 14.90 1.57
CA SER A 47 -4.46 14.85 2.08
C SER A 47 -4.70 13.60 2.93
N ILE A 48 -4.14 12.45 2.54
CA ILE A 48 -4.23 11.20 3.30
C ILE A 48 -3.39 11.26 4.58
N ALA A 49 -2.17 11.81 4.52
CA ALA A 49 -1.27 11.81 5.67
C ALA A 49 -1.72 12.67 6.86
N ARG A 50 -2.70 13.58 6.65
CA ARG A 50 -3.36 14.30 7.75
C ARG A 50 -4.13 13.36 8.69
N ASP A 51 -4.48 12.18 8.20
CA ASP A 51 -5.10 11.12 8.97
C ASP A 51 -3.99 10.29 9.66
N SER A 52 -3.86 10.49 10.98
CA SER A 52 -2.85 9.91 11.91
C SER A 52 -2.03 8.67 11.49
N GLU A 53 -2.67 7.51 11.33
CA GLU A 53 -2.01 6.22 11.06
C GLU A 53 -2.80 5.46 10.00
N ILE A 54 -2.08 4.73 9.15
CA ILE A 54 -2.64 3.81 8.16
C ILE A 54 -2.36 2.39 8.65
N ASP A 55 -3.42 1.59 8.80
CA ASP A 55 -3.26 0.21 9.24
C ASP A 55 -2.70 -0.66 8.11
N LEU A 56 -3.20 -0.49 6.88
CA LEU A 56 -2.86 -1.32 5.73
C LEU A 56 -2.50 -0.49 4.50
N LEU A 57 -1.36 -0.76 3.88
CA LEU A 57 -1.03 -0.30 2.53
C LEU A 57 -1.01 -1.50 1.58
N PHE A 58 -1.97 -1.57 0.68
CA PHE A 58 -2.00 -2.56 -0.39
C PHE A 58 -1.28 -2.02 -1.62
N LEU A 59 -0.35 -2.78 -2.17
CA LEU A 59 0.24 -2.53 -3.49
C LEU A 59 -0.32 -3.57 -4.47
N SER A 60 -0.97 -3.11 -5.52
CA SER A 60 -1.66 -3.98 -6.48
C SER A 60 -0.70 -4.69 -7.44
N HIS A 61 0.35 -3.98 -7.85
CA HIS A 61 1.51 -4.47 -8.59
C HIS A 61 2.69 -3.52 -8.33
N LEU A 62 3.88 -3.87 -8.85
CA LEU A 62 5.13 -3.15 -8.59
C LEU A 62 5.59 -2.31 -9.77
N ASP A 63 4.67 -1.87 -10.63
CA ASP A 63 5.01 -0.93 -11.69
C ASP A 63 5.19 0.48 -11.11
N SER A 64 6.11 1.23 -11.72
CA SER A 64 6.58 2.50 -11.18
C SER A 64 5.43 3.49 -10.92
N ASP A 65 4.43 3.54 -11.78
CA ASP A 65 3.28 4.44 -11.70
C ASP A 65 2.24 4.04 -10.64
N HIS A 66 2.43 2.92 -9.94
CA HIS A 66 1.60 2.50 -8.81
C HIS A 66 2.32 2.56 -7.46
N VAL A 67 3.67 2.56 -7.46
CA VAL A 67 4.49 2.53 -6.24
C VAL A 67 5.40 3.75 -6.04
N ASN A 68 5.54 4.64 -7.01
CA ASN A 68 6.50 5.77 -6.92
C ASN A 68 6.19 6.81 -5.83
N GLY A 69 5.03 6.76 -5.16
CA GLY A 69 4.74 7.60 -4.00
C GLY A 69 4.87 6.89 -2.65
N VAL A 70 5.36 5.64 -2.59
CA VAL A 70 5.56 4.90 -1.32
C VAL A 70 6.46 5.69 -0.38
N ASP A 71 7.63 6.14 -0.86
CA ASP A 71 8.57 6.91 -0.04
C ASP A 71 7.94 8.21 0.47
N LEU A 72 7.18 8.89 -0.39
CA LEU A 72 6.48 10.12 -0.03
C LEU A 72 5.42 9.86 1.06
N LEU A 73 4.63 8.81 0.92
CA LEU A 73 3.61 8.42 1.89
C LEU A 73 4.27 8.08 3.24
N LEU A 74 5.27 7.19 3.25
CA LEU A 74 5.96 6.76 4.47
C LEU A 74 6.73 7.88 5.16
N SER A 75 7.12 8.93 4.43
CA SER A 75 7.74 10.13 5.02
C SER A 75 6.76 11.00 5.82
N GLN A 76 5.45 10.85 5.60
CA GLN A 76 4.42 11.71 6.18
C GLN A 76 3.49 11.01 7.17
N VAL A 77 3.31 9.69 7.04
CA VAL A 77 2.37 8.91 7.87
C VAL A 77 2.94 7.54 8.16
N LYS A 78 2.68 7.06 9.38
CA LYS A 78 3.04 5.71 9.77
C LYS A 78 2.09 4.70 9.13
N VAL A 79 2.66 3.73 8.45
CA VAL A 79 1.96 2.54 7.93
C VAL A 79 2.31 1.36 8.81
N ARG A 80 1.32 0.64 9.32
CA ARG A 80 1.55 -0.52 10.21
C ARG A 80 1.95 -1.78 9.44
N GLU A 81 1.29 -2.03 8.32
CA GLU A 81 1.51 -3.23 7.51
C GLU A 81 1.39 -2.91 6.02
N VAL A 82 2.29 -3.50 5.22
CA VAL A 82 2.29 -3.40 3.76
C VAL A 82 1.95 -4.76 3.18
N ILE A 83 0.92 -4.81 2.35
CA ILE A 83 0.47 -6.01 1.65
C ILE A 83 0.94 -5.90 0.21
N LEU A 84 1.88 -6.78 -0.15
CA LEU A 84 2.46 -6.86 -1.48
C LEU A 84 1.62 -7.76 -2.39
N PRO A 85 1.70 -7.56 -3.73
CA PRO A 85 1.16 -8.54 -4.67
C PRO A 85 1.86 -9.88 -4.46
N TYR A 86 1.21 -10.96 -4.89
CA TYR A 86 1.86 -12.27 -4.88
C TYR A 86 3.11 -12.24 -5.77
N LEU A 87 4.27 -12.45 -5.16
CA LEU A 87 5.53 -12.66 -5.85
C LEU A 87 5.82 -14.15 -5.87
N ASN A 88 6.20 -14.69 -7.03
CA ASN A 88 6.74 -16.04 -7.06
C ASN A 88 8.08 -16.10 -6.28
N GLU A 89 8.49 -17.30 -5.91
CA GLU A 89 9.68 -17.51 -5.06
C GLU A 89 10.93 -16.87 -5.67
N GLU A 90 11.12 -16.99 -6.98
CA GLU A 90 12.25 -16.39 -7.71
C GLU A 90 12.26 -14.87 -7.63
N ALA A 91 11.13 -14.21 -7.88
CA ALA A 91 10.98 -12.77 -7.83
C ALA A 91 11.19 -12.22 -6.42
N LEU A 92 10.68 -12.94 -5.40
CA LEU A 92 10.89 -12.58 -4.00
C LEU A 92 12.37 -12.65 -3.63
N VAL A 93 13.03 -13.78 -3.91
CA VAL A 93 14.46 -13.99 -3.63
C VAL A 93 15.31 -12.96 -4.37
N ALA A 94 15.05 -12.72 -5.65
CA ALA A 94 15.78 -11.72 -6.43
C ALA A 94 15.60 -10.30 -5.88
N THR A 95 14.41 -9.94 -5.43
CA THR A 95 14.11 -8.63 -4.84
C THR A 95 14.85 -8.45 -3.52
N ILE A 96 14.79 -9.45 -2.63
CA ILE A 96 15.50 -9.43 -1.33
C ILE A 96 17.02 -9.39 -1.55
N ALA A 97 17.56 -10.22 -2.44
CA ALA A 97 19.00 -10.26 -2.72
C ALA A 97 19.52 -8.92 -3.26
N ARG A 98 18.74 -8.27 -4.14
CA ARG A 98 19.05 -6.93 -4.66
C ARG A 98 19.07 -5.88 -3.55
N ASP A 99 18.11 -5.93 -2.64
CA ASP A 99 18.00 -4.97 -1.54
C ASP A 99 19.14 -5.14 -0.52
N ILE A 100 19.44 -6.39 -0.13
CA ILE A 100 20.59 -6.71 0.74
C ILE A 100 21.90 -6.22 0.12
N SER A 101 22.09 -6.42 -1.19
CA SER A 101 23.29 -5.96 -1.91
C SER A 101 23.45 -4.42 -1.91
N ARG A 102 22.35 -3.69 -1.69
CA ARG A 102 22.32 -2.22 -1.59
C ARG A 102 22.40 -1.72 -0.13
N GLY A 103 22.55 -2.63 0.84
CA GLY A 103 22.56 -2.28 2.27
C GLY A 103 21.17 -2.07 2.86
N GLY A 104 20.12 -2.56 2.21
CA GLY A 104 18.75 -2.51 2.69
C GLY A 104 18.55 -3.33 3.97
N ARG A 105 17.52 -2.97 4.74
CA ARG A 105 17.16 -3.65 6.00
C ARG A 105 16.13 -4.73 5.72
N VAL A 106 16.29 -5.88 6.38
CA VAL A 106 15.39 -7.02 6.21
C VAL A 106 14.06 -6.76 6.95
N ALA A 107 12.94 -7.04 6.29
CA ALA A 107 11.61 -7.06 6.89
C ALA A 107 11.15 -8.50 7.16
N GLU A 108 10.25 -8.69 8.12
CA GLU A 108 9.55 -9.96 8.29
C GLU A 108 8.50 -10.12 7.19
N VAL A 109 8.62 -11.17 6.37
CA VAL A 109 7.68 -11.47 5.29
C VAL A 109 6.81 -12.64 5.72
N VAL A 110 5.51 -12.40 5.84
CA VAL A 110 4.51 -13.44 6.14
C VAL A 110 3.70 -13.74 4.87
N GLU A 111 3.81 -14.97 4.37
CA GLU A 111 3.04 -15.42 3.21
C GLU A 111 1.59 -15.76 3.65
N ILE A 112 0.61 -15.01 3.15
CA ILE A 112 -0.81 -15.36 3.33
C ILE A 112 -1.17 -16.46 2.33
N ARG A 113 -1.01 -17.72 2.74
CA ARG A 113 -1.40 -18.87 1.92
C ARG A 113 -2.92 -18.91 1.72
N ARG A 114 -3.38 -19.00 0.47
CA ARG A 114 -4.78 -19.30 0.14
C ARG A 114 -5.22 -20.57 0.88
N ARG A 115 -6.20 -20.46 1.78
CA ARG A 115 -7.03 -21.62 2.14
C ARG A 115 -7.80 -22.01 0.87
N ARG A 116 -7.56 -23.23 0.35
CA ARG A 116 -8.12 -23.72 -0.93
C ARG A 116 -9.66 -23.84 -1.01
N ASN A 117 -10.42 -23.28 -0.06
CA ASN A 117 -11.88 -23.50 0.06
C ASN A 117 -12.73 -22.22 0.13
N LEU A 118 -12.31 -21.08 -0.44
CA LEU A 118 -13.27 -19.99 -0.71
C LEU A 118 -13.96 -20.24 -2.06
N ARG A 119 -15.12 -20.92 -2.02
CA ARG A 119 -16.15 -20.77 -3.05
C ARG A 119 -16.85 -19.44 -2.77
N VAL A 120 -16.63 -18.46 -3.64
CA VAL A 120 -17.54 -17.32 -3.75
C VAL A 120 -18.72 -17.82 -4.57
N THR A 121 -19.79 -18.21 -3.90
CA THR A 121 -21.11 -18.44 -4.50
C THR A 121 -21.85 -17.12 -4.60
#